data_AF-A0A7V9T282-F1
#
_entry.id   AF-A0A7V9T282-F1
#
_cell.length_a   1.000
_cell.length_b   1.000
_cell.length_c   1.000
_cell.angle_alpha   90.00
_cell.angle_beta   90.00
_cell.angle_gamma   90.00
#
_symmetry.space_group_name_H-M   'P 1'
#
loop_
_entity.id
_entity.type
_entity.pdbx_description
1 polymer ?
#
loop_
_entity_poly.entity_id
_entity_poly.type
_entity_poly.pdbx_seq_one_letter_code
_entity_poly.pdbx_strand_id
1 'polypeptide(L)'
;MDRRIALTVAFAASVGTIACGDKSTDTTAPSYAGGRPQGFVCSFNTMKNDVNSYFAVAARPAVQDFVTLMKGSYGPNATSTGYGFDILRKIAGAHRLMNATDGTQPVGTPADGSKLANDVIACMGTISPMPTAITDFAEALGTQGAFDVRGDASIDDAASVFTLDHSSVIKPPVAGFASWTSANELLFYAAPLPNTFVTETKVGATGFSWNTIPERHAFAGYATFGVCVYSGVSKDRVQEVSAGVSRILVPTTETGLNCQASLGMAPAGMFGRIVDLARRLVLPANAYAGTSGGGTGGLLGGLSNLGVGTIAAVNLQFGPIKDGFTTTDLDPFTVTATTAGGSKYPDMTVVLTVVGNSGSFNVYQGGVLNMHPTAIANKDGVATFSDVKIDKAGGYTLGASASDADYSALQNSKMFHIKQ
;
A
#
# COMPACT_ATOMS: atom_id res chain seq x y z
N MET A 1 -23.15 -7.96 -68.05
CA MET A 1 -24.35 -8.01 -67.18
C MET A 1 -24.05 -9.07 -66.14
N ASP A 2 -23.95 -8.88 -64.82
CA ASP A 2 -23.97 -7.77 -63.86
C ASP A 2 -23.36 -8.39 -62.58
N ARG A 3 -22.29 -7.86 -61.96
CA ARG A 3 -22.20 -6.84 -60.88
C ARG A 3 -23.06 -7.07 -59.62
N ARG A 4 -22.37 -7.07 -58.46
CA ARG A 4 -22.77 -6.66 -57.07
C ARG A 4 -23.40 -7.74 -56.17
N ILE A 5 -23.24 -7.82 -54.83
CA ILE A 5 -22.66 -6.99 -53.75
C ILE A 5 -22.37 -7.89 -52.51
N ALA A 6 -21.43 -7.48 -51.66
CA ALA A 6 -20.99 -8.10 -50.41
C ALA A 6 -21.98 -8.05 -49.24
N LEU A 7 -21.80 -8.94 -48.24
CA LEU A 7 -22.00 -8.58 -46.82
C LEU A 7 -21.18 -9.53 -45.91
N THR A 8 -20.09 -9.01 -45.34
CA THR A 8 -19.29 -9.68 -44.31
C THR A 8 -19.75 -9.16 -42.95
N VAL A 9 -20.37 -10.00 -42.14
CA VAL A 9 -20.76 -9.66 -40.76
C VAL A 9 -19.61 -10.05 -39.83
N ALA A 10 -18.87 -9.06 -39.36
CA ALA A 10 -17.89 -9.22 -38.29
C ALA A 10 -18.61 -9.10 -36.94
N PHE A 11 -18.68 -10.21 -36.19
CA PHE A 11 -19.09 -10.20 -34.79
C PHE A 11 -17.88 -9.76 -33.93
N ALA A 12 -17.88 -8.50 -33.50
CA ALA A 12 -17.01 -8.03 -32.43
C ALA A 12 -17.63 -8.44 -31.09
N ALA A 13 -17.10 -9.50 -30.47
CA ALA A 13 -17.38 -9.83 -29.08
C ALA A 13 -16.55 -8.89 -28.18
N SER A 14 -17.20 -7.86 -27.64
CA SER A 14 -16.66 -7.06 -26.56
C SER A 14 -16.69 -7.89 -25.28
N VAL A 15 -15.52 -8.34 -24.83
CA VAL A 15 -15.35 -8.90 -23.48
C VAL A 15 -15.35 -7.73 -22.52
N GLY A 16 -16.51 -7.44 -21.92
CA GLY A 16 -16.59 -6.58 -20.76
C GLY A 16 -15.85 -7.23 -19.60
N THR A 17 -14.76 -6.61 -19.16
CA THR A 17 -14.11 -6.94 -17.88
C THR A 17 -15.07 -6.54 -16.76
N ILE A 18 -15.82 -7.51 -16.23
CA ILE A 18 -16.53 -7.34 -14.98
C ILE A 18 -15.47 -7.33 -13.87
N ALA A 19 -15.03 -6.13 -13.49
CA ALA A 19 -14.30 -5.94 -12.26
C ALA A 19 -15.25 -6.24 -11.10
N CYS A 20 -15.07 -7.40 -10.44
CA CYS A 20 -15.69 -7.68 -9.15
C CYS A 20 -15.05 -6.78 -8.10
N GLY A 21 -15.46 -5.51 -8.07
CA GLY A 21 -15.18 -4.62 -6.93
C GLY A 21 -16.20 -4.94 -5.84
N ASP A 22 -15.73 -5.46 -4.71
CA ASP A 22 -16.58 -5.66 -3.54
C ASP A 22 -17.08 -4.31 -3.03
N LYS A 23 -18.37 -4.04 -3.29
CA LYS A 23 -19.08 -2.95 -2.61
C LYS A 23 -19.26 -3.36 -1.15
N SER A 24 -18.64 -2.61 -0.25
CA SER A 24 -19.11 -2.57 1.13
C SER A 24 -20.58 -2.17 1.10
N THR A 25 -21.45 -2.90 1.82
CA THR A 25 -22.84 -2.50 2.02
C THR A 25 -22.98 -1.39 3.07
N ASP A 26 -21.86 -0.83 3.52
CA ASP A 26 -21.86 0.28 4.46
C ASP A 26 -22.43 1.54 3.80
N THR A 27 -23.54 2.01 4.37
CA THR A 27 -24.34 3.13 3.86
C THR A 27 -23.70 4.50 4.00
N THR A 28 -22.45 4.63 4.47
CA THR A 28 -21.72 5.90 4.49
C THR A 28 -20.20 5.70 4.56
N ALA A 29 -19.57 5.06 3.58
CA ALA A 29 -18.23 5.54 3.21
C ALA A 29 -18.44 6.92 2.57
N PRO A 30 -17.72 7.99 2.96
CA PRO A 30 -17.96 9.33 2.43
C PRO A 30 -17.86 9.30 0.90
N SER A 31 -19.01 9.30 0.25
CA SER A 31 -19.12 9.11 -1.19
C SER A 31 -18.91 10.45 -1.89
N TYR A 32 -17.87 10.45 -2.71
CA TYR A 32 -17.46 11.47 -3.67
C TYR A 32 -18.61 11.95 -4.58
N ALA A 33 -18.93 13.25 -4.53
CA ALA A 33 -19.74 13.93 -5.54
C ALA A 33 -18.86 14.99 -6.23
N GLY A 34 -18.58 14.78 -7.51
CA GLY A 34 -17.67 15.60 -8.31
C GLY A 34 -18.15 17.03 -8.50
N GLY A 35 -17.41 17.96 -7.90
CA GLY A 35 -17.52 19.41 -8.03
C GLY A 35 -16.76 20.03 -6.86
N ARG A 36 -15.98 21.12 -7.05
CA ARG A 36 -15.42 21.85 -5.90
C ARG A 36 -16.62 22.19 -4.98
N PRO A 37 -16.67 21.70 -3.74
CA PRO A 37 -17.75 22.06 -2.84
C PRO A 37 -17.71 23.56 -2.69
N GLN A 38 -18.84 24.21 -2.95
CA GLN A 38 -19.08 25.59 -2.56
C GLN A 38 -18.95 25.64 -1.03
N GLY A 39 -17.73 25.85 -0.50
CA GLY A 39 -17.49 25.76 0.94
C GLY A 39 -16.03 25.82 1.42
N PHE A 40 -15.05 25.44 0.60
CA PHE A 40 -13.63 25.58 0.99
C PHE A 40 -13.13 27.01 0.76
N VAL A 41 -13.49 27.91 1.66
CA VAL A 41 -12.94 29.28 1.68
C VAL A 41 -11.87 29.32 2.76
N CYS A 42 -10.61 29.51 2.35
CA CYS A 42 -9.53 29.75 3.29
C CYS A 42 -9.85 30.98 4.17
N SER A 43 -9.99 30.77 5.48
CA SER A 43 -10.27 31.81 6.46
C SER A 43 -9.31 31.69 7.64
N PHE A 44 -8.27 32.52 7.66
CA PHE A 44 -7.31 32.55 8.77
C PHE A 44 -7.94 32.97 10.11
N ASN A 45 -9.04 33.71 10.09
CA ASN A 45 -9.77 34.05 11.32
C ASN A 45 -10.50 32.82 11.89
N THR A 46 -11.13 32.02 11.02
CA THR A 46 -11.76 30.75 11.43
C THR A 46 -10.71 29.79 11.96
N MET A 47 -9.58 29.64 11.24
CA MET A 47 -8.47 28.79 11.66
C MET A 47 -7.92 29.18 13.04
N LYS A 48 -7.76 30.48 13.34
CA LYS A 48 -7.33 30.93 14.68
C LYS A 48 -8.34 30.57 15.78
N ASN A 49 -9.63 30.68 15.50
CA ASN A 49 -10.68 30.29 16.44
C ASN A 49 -10.69 28.78 16.67
N ASP A 50 -10.44 28.00 15.62
CA ASP A 50 -10.40 26.54 15.69
C ASP A 50 -9.14 26.06 16.42
N VAL A 51 -8.01 26.75 16.29
CA VAL A 51 -6.81 26.54 17.13
C VAL A 51 -7.13 26.76 18.61
N ASN A 52 -7.88 27.82 18.95
CA ASN A 52 -8.28 28.07 20.34
C ASN A 52 -9.24 27.00 20.88
N SER A 53 -10.06 26.42 20.00
CA SER A 53 -11.04 25.41 20.36
C SER A 53 -10.39 24.05 20.57
N TYR A 54 -9.40 23.68 19.75
CA TYR A 54 -8.75 22.37 19.81
C TYR A 54 -7.58 22.30 20.81
N PHE A 55 -6.66 23.28 20.80
CA PHE A 55 -5.41 23.19 21.56
C PHE A 55 -5.51 23.75 22.98
N ALA A 56 -4.78 23.12 23.91
CA ALA A 56 -4.53 23.64 25.26
C ALA A 56 -3.93 25.05 25.21
N VAL A 57 -4.28 25.88 26.21
CA VAL A 57 -3.88 27.30 26.27
C VAL A 57 -2.39 27.50 26.05
N ALA A 58 -1.56 26.63 26.65
CA ALA A 58 -0.10 26.69 26.53
C ALA A 58 0.43 26.40 25.10
N ALA A 59 -0.28 25.59 24.31
CA ALA A 59 0.13 25.22 22.96
C ALA A 59 -0.34 26.20 21.87
N ARG A 60 -1.39 27.00 22.15
CA ARG A 60 -2.01 27.92 21.17
C ARG A 60 -1.04 28.90 20.52
N PRO A 61 -0.13 29.60 21.25
CA PRO A 61 0.75 30.60 20.64
C PRO A 61 1.60 30.01 19.51
N ALA A 62 2.24 28.86 19.76
CA ALA A 62 3.09 28.19 18.77
C ALA A 62 2.32 27.80 17.49
N VAL A 63 1.06 27.37 17.62
CA VAL A 63 0.24 27.03 16.44
C VAL A 63 -0.24 28.29 15.72
N GLN A 64 -0.64 29.33 16.46
CA GLN A 64 -1.08 30.61 15.89
C GLN A 64 0.04 31.37 15.15
N ASP A 65 1.29 31.18 15.56
CA ASP A 65 2.46 31.69 14.84
C ASP A 65 2.54 31.08 13.44
N PHE A 66 2.37 29.76 13.31
CA PHE A 66 2.29 29.10 11.99
C PHE A 66 1.09 29.58 11.16
N VAL A 67 -0.07 29.80 11.79
CA VAL A 67 -1.24 30.39 11.08
C VAL A 67 -0.91 31.78 10.53
N THR A 68 -0.15 32.58 11.29
CA THR A 68 0.26 33.93 10.88
C THR A 68 1.31 33.88 9.77
N LEU A 69 2.27 32.96 9.85
CA LEU A 69 3.26 32.70 8.80
C LEU A 69 2.59 32.22 7.50
N MET A 70 1.68 31.25 7.60
CA MET A 70 0.89 30.77 6.46
C MET A 70 0.09 31.90 5.82
N LYS A 71 -0.55 32.77 6.61
CA LYS A 71 -1.25 33.95 6.10
C LYS A 71 -0.32 34.89 5.33
N GLY A 72 0.87 35.14 5.87
CA GLY A 72 1.87 36.00 5.22
C GLY A 72 2.40 35.42 3.90
N SER A 73 2.40 34.09 3.77
CA SER A 73 2.83 33.36 2.58
C SER A 73 1.67 32.85 1.71
N TYR A 74 0.42 33.26 1.98
CA TYR A 74 -0.74 32.69 1.29
C TYR A 74 -0.69 32.91 -0.23
N GLY A 75 -0.93 31.83 -0.98
CA GLY A 75 -0.84 31.77 -2.43
C GLY A 75 -0.38 30.39 -2.89
N PRO A 76 -0.31 30.11 -4.21
CA PRO A 76 0.07 28.80 -4.75
C PRO A 76 1.59 28.56 -4.67
N ASN A 77 2.16 28.58 -3.46
CA ASN A 77 3.58 28.34 -3.21
C ASN A 77 3.80 27.24 -2.16
N ALA A 78 4.96 26.60 -2.25
CA ALA A 78 5.34 25.50 -1.36
C ALA A 78 5.46 25.93 0.10
N THR A 79 5.78 27.21 0.38
CA THR A 79 5.95 27.73 1.74
C THR A 79 4.66 27.71 2.55
N SER A 80 3.54 28.16 1.98
CA SER A 80 2.23 28.07 2.63
C SER A 80 1.81 26.63 2.89
N THR A 81 2.15 25.72 1.97
CA THR A 81 1.88 24.28 2.12
C THR A 81 2.73 23.66 3.24
N GLY A 82 4.03 24.00 3.32
CA GLY A 82 4.90 23.55 4.41
C GLY A 82 4.39 23.98 5.78
N TYR A 83 4.01 25.26 5.93
CA TYR A 83 3.38 25.71 7.18
C TYR A 83 2.05 25.00 7.48
N GLY A 84 1.33 24.55 6.47
CA GLY A 84 0.13 23.72 6.66
C GLY A 84 0.46 22.36 7.25
N PHE A 85 1.47 21.69 6.71
CA PHE A 85 1.96 20.44 7.27
C PHE A 85 2.53 20.61 8.68
N ASP A 86 3.18 21.73 8.99
CA ASP A 86 3.59 22.05 10.36
C ASP A 86 2.41 22.15 11.32
N ILE A 87 1.32 22.81 10.92
CA ILE A 87 0.10 22.88 11.74
C ILE A 87 -0.52 21.48 11.87
N LEU A 88 -0.63 20.71 10.79
CA LEU A 88 -1.15 19.34 10.83
C LEU A 88 -0.29 18.43 11.74
N ARG A 89 1.03 18.62 11.76
CA ARG A 89 1.96 17.94 12.67
C ARG A 89 1.71 18.34 14.12
N LYS A 90 1.37 19.60 14.41
CA LYS A 90 0.91 20.01 15.75
C LYS A 90 -0.41 19.34 16.13
N ILE A 91 -1.35 19.20 15.20
CA ILE A 91 -2.61 18.48 15.44
C ILE A 91 -2.34 17.01 15.76
N ALA A 92 -1.46 16.35 14.99
CA ALA A 92 -1.01 14.98 15.24
C ALA A 92 -0.32 14.85 16.61
N GLY A 93 0.56 15.79 16.97
CA GLY A 93 1.20 15.82 18.29
C GLY A 93 0.19 15.92 19.44
N ALA A 94 -0.82 16.77 19.32
CA ALA A 94 -1.91 16.85 20.30
C ALA A 94 -2.75 15.55 20.33
N HIS A 95 -3.02 14.94 19.18
CA HIS A 95 -3.74 13.65 19.11
C HIS A 95 -3.00 12.54 19.86
N ARG A 96 -1.68 12.42 19.70
CA ARG A 96 -0.86 11.47 20.47
C ARG A 96 -0.91 11.70 21.98
N LEU A 97 -1.21 12.93 22.41
CA LEU A 97 -1.32 13.31 23.81
C LEU A 97 -2.76 13.19 24.36
N MET A 98 -3.74 12.68 23.62
CA MET A 98 -5.13 12.56 24.11
C MET A 98 -5.28 11.72 25.40
N ASN A 99 -4.29 10.89 25.73
CA ASN A 99 -4.26 10.09 26.96
C ASN A 99 -3.29 10.65 28.04
N ALA A 100 -2.63 11.78 27.80
CA ALA A 100 -1.61 12.34 28.71
C ALA A 100 -2.22 13.08 29.91
N THR A 101 -1.89 12.77 31.15
CA THR A 101 -2.55 13.40 32.31
C THR A 101 -1.95 14.74 32.74
N ASP A 102 -0.95 15.26 32.02
CA ASP A 102 -0.13 16.42 32.40
C ASP A 102 -0.68 17.78 31.92
N GLY A 103 -1.91 17.81 31.41
CA GLY A 103 -2.55 19.02 30.89
C GLY A 103 -2.08 19.46 29.50
N THR A 104 -1.28 18.63 28.82
CA THR A 104 -0.87 18.87 27.41
C THR A 104 -1.89 18.33 26.39
N GLN A 105 -2.94 17.65 26.85
CA GLN A 105 -4.02 17.13 26.00
C GLN A 105 -4.71 18.25 25.21
N PRO A 106 -5.25 17.95 24.02
CA PRO A 106 -6.21 18.84 23.37
C PRO A 106 -7.40 19.10 24.31
N VAL A 107 -7.87 20.35 24.34
CA VAL A 107 -9.09 20.73 25.10
C VAL A 107 -10.34 20.51 24.27
N GLY A 108 -10.21 20.53 22.94
CA GLY A 108 -11.30 20.26 22.03
C GLY A 108 -11.51 18.77 21.77
N THR A 109 -12.60 18.48 21.08
CA THR A 109 -12.97 17.14 20.65
C THR A 109 -12.24 16.75 19.35
N PRO A 110 -12.25 15.47 18.97
CA PRO A 110 -11.79 15.05 17.64
C PRO A 110 -12.48 15.78 16.48
N ALA A 111 -13.75 16.19 16.64
CA ALA A 111 -14.46 16.99 15.65
C ALA A 111 -13.87 18.40 15.49
N ASP A 112 -13.43 19.03 16.59
CA ASP A 112 -12.75 20.34 16.54
C ASP A 112 -11.41 20.23 15.82
N GLY A 113 -10.67 19.14 16.05
CA GLY A 113 -9.43 18.84 15.33
C GLY A 113 -9.66 18.56 13.84
N SER A 114 -10.73 17.84 13.49
CA SER A 114 -11.16 17.58 12.12
C SER A 114 -11.49 18.86 11.37
N LYS A 115 -12.23 19.77 12.01
CA LYS A 115 -12.55 21.09 11.48
C LYS A 115 -11.28 21.91 11.22
N LEU A 116 -10.38 21.98 12.21
CA LEU A 116 -9.12 22.70 12.07
C LEU A 116 -8.24 22.13 10.94
N ALA A 117 -8.14 20.80 10.82
CA ALA A 117 -7.37 20.17 9.75
C ALA A 117 -7.91 20.52 8.36
N ASN A 118 -9.24 20.53 8.18
CA ASN A 118 -9.86 20.94 6.93
C ASN A 118 -9.62 22.43 6.62
N ASP A 119 -9.72 23.31 7.62
CA ASP A 119 -9.41 24.74 7.47
C ASP A 119 -7.94 24.96 7.04
N VAL A 120 -7.01 24.20 7.60
CA VAL A 120 -5.59 24.21 7.22
C VAL A 120 -5.42 23.76 5.77
N ILE A 121 -5.99 22.60 5.41
CA ILE A 121 -5.92 22.05 4.05
C ILE A 121 -6.52 23.03 3.02
N ALA A 122 -7.61 23.71 3.37
CA ALA A 122 -8.25 24.73 2.53
C ALA A 122 -7.31 25.90 2.20
N CYS A 123 -6.36 26.20 3.09
CA CYS A 123 -5.41 27.28 2.97
C CYS A 123 -4.04 26.86 2.39
N MET A 124 -3.82 25.58 2.13
CA MET A 124 -2.56 25.08 1.54
C MET A 124 -2.53 25.34 0.02
N GLY A 125 -1.48 26.02 -0.45
CA GLY A 125 -1.44 26.60 -1.79
C GLY A 125 -1.17 25.63 -2.94
N THR A 126 -0.50 24.51 -2.67
CA THR A 126 0.03 23.62 -3.72
C THR A 126 -0.43 22.17 -3.63
N ILE A 127 -1.40 21.85 -2.77
CA ILE A 127 -1.97 20.50 -2.75
C ILE A 127 -2.73 20.30 -4.06
N SER A 128 -2.16 19.47 -4.94
CA SER A 128 -2.78 19.10 -6.21
C SER A 128 -2.75 17.57 -6.37
N PRO A 129 -3.90 16.92 -6.55
CA PRO A 129 -5.24 17.49 -6.43
C PRO A 129 -5.58 17.81 -4.97
N MET A 130 -6.20 18.98 -4.72
CA MET A 130 -6.85 19.24 -3.44
C MET A 130 -7.97 18.20 -3.21
N PRO A 131 -8.21 17.77 -1.97
CA PRO A 131 -9.38 16.98 -1.63
C PRO A 131 -10.63 17.67 -2.17
N THR A 132 -11.43 16.92 -2.92
CA THR A 132 -12.65 17.46 -3.53
C THR A 132 -13.83 17.48 -2.55
N ALA A 133 -13.65 17.05 -1.30
CA ALA A 133 -14.66 17.06 -0.26
C ALA A 133 -14.02 17.32 1.10
N ILE A 134 -14.82 17.85 2.04
CA ILE A 134 -14.46 17.89 3.46
C ILE A 134 -14.20 16.46 3.88
N THR A 135 -12.97 16.21 4.33
CA THR A 135 -12.60 14.90 4.86
C THR A 135 -12.93 14.92 6.33
N ASP A 136 -13.80 14.02 6.79
CA ASP A 136 -14.02 13.93 8.23
C ASP A 136 -12.86 13.16 8.88
N PHE A 137 -12.01 13.89 9.60
CA PHE A 137 -10.91 13.33 10.38
C PHE A 137 -11.31 13.01 11.83
N ALA A 138 -12.57 13.17 12.24
CA ALA A 138 -12.96 12.99 13.64
C ALA A 138 -12.68 11.57 14.13
N GLU A 139 -12.93 10.55 13.31
CA GLU A 139 -12.60 9.16 13.63
C GLU A 139 -11.09 8.90 13.61
N ALA A 140 -10.35 9.54 12.68
CA ALA A 140 -8.89 9.44 12.59
C ALA A 140 -8.17 10.09 13.78
N LEU A 141 -8.73 11.17 14.30
CA LEU A 141 -8.32 11.83 15.54
C LEU A 141 -8.95 11.18 16.78
N GLY A 142 -9.74 10.12 16.62
CA GLY A 142 -10.35 9.40 17.74
C GLY A 142 -9.33 8.56 18.54
N THR A 143 -9.81 7.91 19.60
CA THR A 143 -8.98 7.10 20.51
C THR A 143 -8.33 5.88 19.86
N GLN A 144 -8.84 5.45 18.71
CA GLN A 144 -8.35 4.30 17.93
C GLN A 144 -7.85 4.71 16.54
N GLY A 145 -8.02 5.98 16.14
CA GLY A 145 -7.63 6.44 14.82
C GLY A 145 -6.12 6.67 14.71
N ALA A 146 -5.67 6.95 13.48
CA ALA A 146 -4.32 7.43 13.20
C ALA A 146 -4.40 8.78 12.47
N PHE A 147 -3.54 9.72 12.84
CA PHE A 147 -3.41 11.02 12.18
C PHE A 147 -1.98 11.53 12.33
N ASP A 148 -1.22 11.63 11.23
CA ASP A 148 0.20 11.93 11.33
C ASP A 148 0.83 12.46 10.04
N VAL A 149 1.81 13.36 10.17
CA VAL A 149 2.54 13.94 9.03
C VAL A 149 3.93 13.32 8.90
N ARG A 150 4.30 12.88 7.70
CA ARG A 150 5.62 12.29 7.37
C ARG A 150 6.15 12.78 6.04
N GLY A 151 7.40 12.45 5.71
CA GLY A 151 8.04 12.82 4.44
C GLY A 151 8.97 14.04 4.54
N ASP A 152 9.06 14.66 5.71
CA ASP A 152 10.12 15.62 6.03
C ASP A 152 11.37 14.86 6.48
N ALA A 153 12.41 14.90 5.65
CA ALA A 153 13.70 14.24 5.89
C ALA A 153 14.40 14.71 7.18
N SER A 154 14.03 15.87 7.72
CA SER A 154 14.73 16.49 8.84
C SER A 154 14.18 16.15 10.23
N ILE A 155 12.94 15.64 10.33
CA ILE A 155 12.25 15.54 11.63
C ILE A 155 11.94 14.11 12.04
N ASP A 156 11.52 13.19 11.15
CA ASP A 156 11.04 11.86 11.59
C ASP A 156 10.96 10.82 10.45
N ASP A 157 11.99 10.76 9.60
CA ASP A 157 11.86 10.07 8.33
C ASP A 157 11.66 8.54 8.43
N ALA A 158 12.19 7.92 9.49
CA ALA A 158 12.06 6.49 9.73
C ALA A 158 10.92 6.11 10.71
N ALA A 159 10.30 7.11 11.37
CA ALA A 159 9.34 6.85 12.43
C ALA A 159 8.02 6.33 11.85
N SER A 160 7.55 5.16 12.31
CA SER A 160 6.29 4.60 11.82
C SER A 160 5.09 5.49 12.19
N VAL A 161 4.01 5.36 11.44
CA VAL A 161 2.72 5.99 11.74
C VAL A 161 1.83 4.94 12.39
N PHE A 162 1.39 5.21 13.61
CA PHE A 162 0.57 4.30 14.39
C PHE A 162 -0.84 4.85 14.57
N THR A 163 -1.80 3.95 14.74
CA THR A 163 -3.04 4.29 15.45
C THR A 163 -2.73 4.58 16.91
N LEU A 164 -3.54 5.41 17.56
CA LEU A 164 -3.30 5.83 18.94
C LEU A 164 -3.29 4.65 19.94
N ASP A 165 -4.06 3.60 19.66
CA ASP A 165 -4.08 2.37 20.44
C ASP A 165 -3.00 1.35 20.04
N HIS A 166 -2.13 1.70 19.08
CA HIS A 166 -1.07 0.86 18.51
C HIS A 166 -1.60 -0.47 17.94
N SER A 167 -2.85 -0.48 17.49
CA SER A 167 -3.47 -1.64 16.84
C SER A 167 -3.21 -1.69 15.33
N SER A 168 -2.78 -0.61 14.69
CA SER A 168 -2.34 -0.61 13.29
C SER A 168 -1.15 0.32 13.07
N VAL A 169 -0.30 -0.02 12.09
CA VAL A 169 0.93 0.70 11.77
C VAL A 169 1.20 0.74 10.27
N ILE A 170 1.77 1.86 9.82
CA ILE A 170 2.48 2.01 8.54
C ILE A 170 3.94 2.34 8.84
N LYS A 171 4.87 1.53 8.33
CA LYS A 171 6.31 1.76 8.39
C LYS A 171 6.86 1.94 6.96
N PRO A 172 7.64 3.00 6.70
CA PRO A 172 8.26 3.23 5.39
C PRO A 172 9.38 2.19 5.15
N PRO A 173 9.92 2.10 3.93
CA PRO A 173 11.16 1.36 3.71
C PRO A 173 12.32 1.90 4.58
N VAL A 174 13.42 1.16 4.66
CA VAL A 174 14.63 1.56 5.43
C VAL A 174 15.12 2.95 5.06
N ALA A 175 14.91 3.37 3.80
CA ALA A 175 15.29 4.69 3.33
C ALA A 175 14.39 5.84 3.85
N GLY A 176 13.33 5.55 4.60
CA GLY A 176 12.43 6.53 5.22
C GLY A 176 11.32 7.04 4.32
N PHE A 177 10.39 7.83 4.88
CA PHE A 177 9.24 8.40 4.18
C PHE A 177 9.65 9.39 3.07
N ALA A 178 10.69 10.19 3.23
CA ALA A 178 11.09 11.26 2.34
C ALA A 178 11.63 10.71 1.03
N SER A 179 12.41 9.62 1.11
CA SER A 179 12.81 8.85 -0.07
C SER A 179 11.64 8.06 -0.66
N TRP A 180 10.73 7.57 0.20
CA TRP A 180 9.53 6.84 -0.22
C TRP A 180 8.52 7.74 -0.95
N THR A 181 8.46 9.04 -0.64
CA THR A 181 7.51 10.01 -1.22
C THR A 181 8.16 11.01 -2.18
N SER A 182 9.47 10.89 -2.43
CA SER A 182 10.25 11.75 -3.34
C SER A 182 10.31 13.25 -2.98
N ALA A 183 10.43 13.56 -1.68
CA ALA A 183 10.57 14.91 -1.08
C ALA A 183 9.27 15.74 -0.90
N ASN A 184 8.11 15.08 -0.77
CA ASN A 184 6.87 15.73 -0.33
C ASN A 184 6.46 15.26 1.08
N GLU A 185 6.00 16.19 1.90
CA GLU A 185 5.27 15.89 3.13
C GLU A 185 3.87 15.34 2.80
N LEU A 186 3.44 14.34 3.58
CA LEU A 186 2.15 13.68 3.48
C LEU A 186 1.49 13.63 4.85
N LEU A 187 0.19 13.87 4.88
CA LEU A 187 -0.65 13.53 6.02
C LEU A 187 -1.18 12.10 5.82
N PHE A 188 -0.81 11.18 6.69
CA PHE A 188 -1.41 9.85 6.82
C PHE A 188 -2.54 9.90 7.82
N TYR A 189 -3.67 9.27 7.49
CA TYR A 189 -4.79 9.15 8.42
C TYR A 189 -5.54 7.84 8.23
N ALA A 190 -6.10 7.31 9.32
CA ALA A 190 -6.92 6.12 9.29
C ALA A 190 -8.01 6.16 10.36
N ALA A 191 -9.20 5.72 9.98
CA ALA A 191 -10.32 5.53 10.90
C ALA A 191 -10.53 4.02 11.16
N PRO A 192 -10.94 3.64 12.40
CA PRO A 192 -11.42 2.30 12.66
C PRO A 192 -12.75 2.07 11.91
N LEU A 193 -12.87 0.94 11.24
CA LEU A 193 -14.09 0.54 10.55
C LEU A 193 -14.60 -0.78 11.12
N PRO A 194 -15.93 -0.95 11.30
CA PRO A 194 -16.50 -2.25 11.61
C PRO A 194 -16.07 -3.28 10.57
N ASN A 195 -15.68 -4.47 11.01
CA ASN A 195 -15.29 -5.55 10.10
C ASN A 195 -16.55 -6.18 9.45
N THR A 196 -17.14 -5.46 8.50
CA THR A 196 -18.35 -5.85 7.74
C THR A 196 -18.02 -6.50 6.41
N PHE A 197 -16.74 -6.82 6.15
CA PHE A 197 -16.33 -7.48 4.92
C PHE A 197 -16.99 -8.86 4.80
N VAL A 198 -17.68 -9.09 3.68
CA VAL A 198 -18.53 -10.27 3.42
C VAL A 198 -17.83 -11.37 2.63
N THR A 199 -16.79 -11.02 1.87
CA THR A 199 -16.01 -11.92 1.01
C THR A 199 -14.67 -12.31 1.61
N GLU A 200 -14.27 -11.67 2.71
CA GLU A 200 -13.01 -11.91 3.39
C GLU A 200 -13.26 -12.58 4.74
N THR A 201 -12.33 -13.43 5.18
CA THR A 201 -12.41 -13.99 6.54
C THR A 201 -12.28 -12.84 7.53
N LYS A 202 -13.34 -12.55 8.28
CA LYS A 202 -13.35 -11.46 9.26
C LYS A 202 -12.21 -11.62 10.26
N VAL A 203 -11.44 -10.56 10.42
CA VAL A 203 -10.21 -10.47 11.20
C VAL A 203 -10.49 -9.52 12.34
N GLY A 204 -10.99 -10.03 13.46
CA GLY A 204 -11.49 -9.18 14.54
C GLY A 204 -12.73 -8.36 14.21
N ALA A 205 -13.12 -7.52 15.17
CA ALA A 205 -14.30 -6.67 15.05
C ALA A 205 -14.03 -5.35 14.32
N THR A 206 -12.76 -4.93 14.24
CA THR A 206 -12.34 -3.62 13.74
C THR A 206 -11.23 -3.78 12.70
N GLY A 207 -11.34 -3.12 11.56
CA GLY A 207 -10.28 -2.92 10.57
C GLY A 207 -9.91 -1.44 10.44
N PHE A 208 -8.93 -1.12 9.60
CA PHE A 208 -8.49 0.26 9.37
C PHE A 208 -8.43 0.57 7.87
N SER A 209 -8.96 1.73 7.49
CA SER A 209 -8.79 2.28 6.15
C SER A 209 -7.79 3.42 6.20
N TRP A 210 -6.55 3.14 5.81
CA TRP A 210 -5.51 4.14 5.68
C TRP A 210 -5.66 4.97 4.40
N ASN A 211 -5.42 6.27 4.52
CA ASN A 211 -5.47 7.25 3.44
C ASN A 211 -4.34 8.28 3.60
N THR A 212 -4.08 9.05 2.54
CA THR A 212 -3.09 10.13 2.56
C THR A 212 -3.62 11.43 1.98
N ILE A 213 -3.04 12.56 2.42
CA ILE A 213 -3.15 13.86 1.74
C ILE A 213 -1.75 14.35 1.34
N PRO A 214 -1.53 14.75 0.07
CA PRO A 214 -2.47 14.62 -1.05
C PRO A 214 -2.89 13.16 -1.35
N GLU A 215 -4.04 12.97 -2.00
CA GLU A 215 -4.63 11.64 -2.25
C GLU A 215 -3.92 10.85 -3.36
N ARG A 216 -3.07 11.51 -4.17
CA ARG A 216 -2.41 10.92 -5.33
C ARG A 216 -0.90 11.13 -5.24
N HIS A 217 -0.21 10.12 -4.71
CA HIS A 217 1.25 10.05 -4.72
C HIS A 217 1.71 8.72 -5.24
N ALA A 218 2.84 8.75 -5.95
CA ALA A 218 3.58 7.55 -6.26
C ALA A 218 4.59 7.31 -5.14
N PHE A 219 4.51 6.15 -4.51
CA PHE A 219 5.45 5.74 -3.49
C PHE A 219 6.60 4.93 -4.09
N ALA A 220 7.84 5.26 -3.73
CA ALA A 220 9.06 4.65 -4.26
C ALA A 220 9.54 3.49 -3.38
N GLY A 221 9.04 2.28 -3.63
CA GLY A 221 9.50 1.06 -2.94
C GLY A 221 8.49 0.47 -1.96
N TYR A 222 8.98 -0.42 -1.09
CA TYR A 222 8.18 -1.29 -0.23
C TYR A 222 7.81 -0.61 1.08
N ALA A 223 6.56 -0.72 1.52
CA ALA A 223 6.18 -0.36 2.89
C ALA A 223 5.67 -1.59 3.66
N THR A 224 5.84 -1.51 4.98
CA THR A 224 5.34 -2.52 5.90
C THR A 224 4.09 -2.00 6.58
N PHE A 225 3.04 -2.80 6.56
CA PHE A 225 1.76 -2.55 7.20
C PHE A 225 1.56 -3.59 8.29
N GLY A 226 1.12 -3.17 9.46
CA GLY A 226 0.82 -4.08 10.56
C GLY A 226 -0.57 -3.83 11.14
N VAL A 227 -1.20 -4.89 11.64
CA VAL A 227 -2.50 -4.82 12.30
C VAL A 227 -2.62 -5.87 13.41
N CYS A 228 -3.23 -5.50 14.54
CA CYS A 228 -3.70 -6.42 15.56
C CYS A 228 -5.05 -7.00 15.14
N VAL A 229 -5.12 -8.33 15.14
CA VAL A 229 -6.29 -9.15 14.83
C VAL A 229 -6.95 -9.62 16.10
N TYR A 230 -8.26 -9.38 16.25
CA TYR A 230 -9.01 -9.87 17.41
C TYR A 230 -9.61 -11.26 17.15
N SER A 231 -9.17 -12.28 17.89
CA SER A 231 -9.74 -13.64 17.83
C SER A 231 -10.20 -14.16 19.20
N GLY A 232 -10.62 -13.24 20.08
CA GLY A 232 -10.78 -13.49 21.54
C GLY A 232 -9.49 -13.28 22.33
N VAL A 233 -8.36 -13.15 21.62
CA VAL A 233 -7.06 -12.64 22.06
C VAL A 233 -6.52 -11.78 20.92
N SER A 234 -5.97 -10.60 21.21
CA SER A 234 -5.39 -9.71 20.19
C SER A 234 -4.08 -10.30 19.69
N LYS A 235 -3.93 -10.49 18.37
CA LYS A 235 -2.71 -11.05 17.78
C LYS A 235 -2.14 -10.19 16.65
N ASP A 236 -0.83 -9.99 16.55
CA ASP A 236 -0.26 -9.21 15.45
C ASP A 236 -0.21 -9.98 14.13
N ARG A 237 -0.30 -9.22 13.03
CA ARG A 237 0.06 -9.66 11.68
C ARG A 237 0.72 -8.51 10.95
N VAL A 238 1.82 -8.82 10.28
CA VAL A 238 2.61 -7.85 9.52
C VAL A 238 2.60 -8.27 8.04
N GLN A 239 2.41 -7.31 7.15
CA GLN A 239 2.41 -7.51 5.71
C GLN A 239 3.29 -6.44 5.06
N GLU A 240 4.24 -6.88 4.25
CA GLU A 240 4.96 -5.98 3.37
C GLU A 240 4.24 -5.90 2.03
N VAL A 241 4.09 -4.69 1.51
CA VAL A 241 3.45 -4.45 0.23
C VAL A 241 4.41 -3.75 -0.72
N SER A 242 4.62 -4.40 -1.86
CA SER A 242 5.34 -3.94 -3.04
C SER A 242 4.39 -3.73 -4.21
N ALA A 243 4.82 -2.94 -5.19
CA ALA A 243 4.33 -2.84 -6.57
C ALA A 243 3.83 -4.17 -7.18
N GLY A 244 2.62 -4.61 -6.79
CA GLY A 244 1.99 -5.85 -7.25
C GLY A 244 2.31 -7.12 -6.45
N VAL A 245 3.11 -7.07 -5.39
CA VAL A 245 3.44 -8.25 -4.54
C VAL A 245 3.16 -7.93 -3.08
N SER A 246 2.42 -8.80 -2.41
CA SER A 246 2.15 -8.73 -0.98
C SER A 246 2.67 -9.97 -0.29
N ARG A 247 3.52 -9.82 0.72
CA ARG A 247 4.00 -10.94 1.55
C ARG A 247 3.64 -10.72 3.00
N ILE A 248 3.21 -11.79 3.66
CA ILE A 248 2.99 -11.80 5.11
C ILE A 248 4.35 -11.98 5.76
N LEU A 249 4.74 -11.04 6.61
CA LEU A 249 5.95 -11.16 7.42
C LEU A 249 5.61 -11.85 8.74
N VAL A 250 6.58 -12.62 9.25
CA VAL A 250 6.52 -13.07 10.64
C VAL A 250 6.58 -11.82 11.52
N PRO A 251 5.64 -11.63 12.47
CA PRO A 251 5.69 -10.51 13.37
C PRO A 251 6.96 -10.61 14.22
N THR A 252 7.96 -9.81 13.89
CA THR A 252 9.09 -9.55 14.77
C THR A 252 8.68 -8.43 15.73
N THR A 253 9.31 -8.37 16.90
CA THR A 253 9.15 -7.30 17.90
C THR A 253 9.43 -5.89 17.36
N GLU A 254 9.86 -5.76 16.11
CA GLU A 254 10.32 -4.52 15.47
C GLU A 254 9.20 -3.58 14.99
N THR A 255 7.92 -4.00 15.05
CA THR A 255 6.82 -3.16 14.57
C THR A 255 6.19 -2.28 15.63
N GLY A 256 6.45 -2.51 16.92
CA GLY A 256 5.89 -1.67 18.00
C GLY A 256 4.37 -1.79 18.20
N LEU A 257 3.73 -2.79 17.60
CA LEU A 257 2.31 -3.09 17.79
C LEU A 257 2.03 -3.60 19.21
N ASN A 258 0.90 -3.19 19.79
CA ASN A 258 0.48 -3.63 21.11
C ASN A 258 -0.52 -4.79 21.02
N CYS A 259 -0.06 -5.94 20.51
CA CYS A 259 -0.87 -7.16 20.44
C CYS A 259 -0.44 -8.15 21.54
N GLN A 260 -1.38 -8.96 22.06
CA GLN A 260 -1.13 -9.87 23.19
C GLN A 260 -0.35 -11.14 22.80
N ALA A 261 -0.36 -11.52 21.52
CA ALA A 261 0.37 -12.67 20.99
C ALA A 261 0.63 -12.49 19.49
N SER A 262 1.36 -13.40 18.87
CA SER A 262 1.56 -13.38 17.42
C SER A 262 0.67 -14.35 16.64
N LEU A 263 0.24 -13.96 15.44
CA LEU A 263 -0.35 -14.90 14.50
C LEU A 263 0.78 -15.69 13.84
N GLY A 264 0.68 -17.03 13.90
CA GLY A 264 1.38 -17.88 12.95
C GLY A 264 0.97 -17.52 11.51
N MET A 265 1.84 -17.77 10.53
CA MET A 265 1.59 -17.46 9.12
C MET A 265 0.26 -18.06 8.66
N ALA A 266 -0.78 -17.22 8.50
CA ALA A 266 -2.09 -17.66 8.05
C ALA A 266 -2.12 -17.76 6.51
N PRO A 267 -2.87 -18.72 5.92
CA PRO A 267 -2.99 -18.87 4.48
C PRO A 267 -3.51 -17.59 3.80
N ALA A 268 -3.02 -17.35 2.59
CA ALA A 268 -3.40 -16.19 1.78
C ALA A 268 -4.89 -16.23 1.41
N GLY A 269 -5.69 -15.35 2.01
CA GLY A 269 -7.10 -15.18 1.65
C GLY A 269 -7.78 -13.95 2.25
N MET A 270 -7.03 -12.90 2.62
CA MET A 270 -7.53 -11.99 3.65
C MET A 270 -7.35 -10.47 3.42
N PHE A 271 -6.77 -9.99 2.30
CA PHE A 271 -6.45 -8.55 2.17
C PHE A 271 -6.53 -7.99 0.74
N GLY A 272 -7.66 -8.17 0.05
CA GLY A 272 -7.88 -7.54 -1.26
C GLY A 272 -7.78 -6.00 -1.22
N ARG A 273 -7.96 -5.38 -0.04
CA ARG A 273 -8.02 -3.92 0.14
C ARG A 273 -6.73 -3.23 0.54
N ILE A 274 -5.81 -3.88 1.28
CA ILE A 274 -4.44 -3.36 1.42
C ILE A 274 -3.75 -3.39 0.05
N VAL A 275 -4.09 -4.38 -0.78
CA VAL A 275 -3.66 -4.45 -2.18
C VAL A 275 -4.33 -3.38 -3.05
N ASP A 276 -5.61 -3.02 -2.82
CA ASP A 276 -6.26 -1.91 -3.55
C ASP A 276 -5.73 -0.53 -3.12
N LEU A 277 -5.44 -0.35 -1.83
CA LEU A 277 -4.75 0.81 -1.28
C LEU A 277 -3.32 0.89 -1.84
N ALA A 278 -2.57 -0.21 -1.84
CA ALA A 278 -1.25 -0.26 -2.46
C ALA A 278 -1.27 -0.14 -3.98
N ARG A 279 -2.33 -0.55 -4.68
CA ARG A 279 -2.54 -0.19 -6.09
C ARG A 279 -2.73 1.31 -6.27
N ARG A 280 -3.40 1.98 -5.33
CA ARG A 280 -3.60 3.44 -5.35
C ARG A 280 -2.37 4.24 -4.90
N LEU A 281 -1.56 3.70 -3.98
CA LEU A 281 -0.29 4.30 -3.53
C LEU A 281 0.87 4.02 -4.51
N VAL A 282 1.00 2.81 -5.07
CA VAL A 282 2.26 2.40 -5.70
C VAL A 282 2.23 2.45 -7.25
N LEU A 283 1.09 2.73 -7.89
CA LEU A 283 1.00 2.79 -9.36
C LEU A 283 0.98 4.23 -9.91
N PRO A 284 1.83 4.57 -10.91
CA PRO A 284 1.70 5.80 -11.68
C PRO A 284 0.43 5.77 -12.54
N ALA A 285 -0.30 6.89 -12.55
CA ALA A 285 -1.56 7.04 -13.28
C ALA A 285 -1.35 7.05 -14.80
N ASN A 286 -1.36 5.88 -15.44
CA ASN A 286 -1.55 5.73 -16.89
C ASN A 286 -2.34 4.44 -17.20
N ALA A 287 -3.59 4.32 -16.73
CA ALA A 287 -4.48 3.23 -17.17
C ALA A 287 -5.98 3.52 -17.14
N TYR A 288 -6.42 4.74 -16.78
CA TYR A 288 -7.81 5.17 -16.88
C TYR A 288 -7.95 6.39 -17.80
N ALA A 289 -7.35 6.33 -18.98
CA ALA A 289 -7.65 7.20 -20.11
C ALA A 289 -7.99 6.29 -21.30
N GLY A 290 -9.23 5.84 -21.33
CA GLY A 290 -9.72 4.89 -22.32
C GLY A 290 -11.11 5.26 -22.83
N THR A 291 -11.38 6.52 -23.13
CA THR A 291 -12.32 6.96 -24.19
C THR A 291 -12.32 8.49 -24.36
N SER A 292 -11.40 9.02 -25.16
CA SER A 292 -11.69 10.00 -26.23
C SER A 292 -10.40 10.53 -26.85
N GLY A 293 -10.11 10.05 -28.07
CA GLY A 293 -9.56 10.84 -29.17
C GLY A 293 -8.23 11.60 -29.02
N GLY A 294 -7.18 11.04 -29.63
CA GLY A 294 -6.32 11.76 -30.59
C GLY A 294 -5.08 12.47 -30.05
N GLY A 295 -3.90 12.09 -30.59
CA GLY A 295 -2.69 12.91 -30.50
C GLY A 295 -1.38 12.13 -30.45
N THR A 296 -0.89 11.73 -31.61
CA THR A 296 0.44 11.18 -31.89
C THR A 296 1.58 12.18 -31.68
N GLY A 297 2.73 11.70 -31.17
CA GLY A 297 4.08 12.28 -31.34
C GLY A 297 4.73 12.71 -30.01
N GLY A 298 5.92 12.28 -29.60
CA GLY A 298 6.96 11.48 -30.24
C GLY A 298 8.02 11.07 -29.21
N LEU A 299 8.80 10.06 -29.57
CA LEU A 299 9.98 9.56 -28.85
C LEU A 299 11.08 10.63 -28.75
N LEU A 300 11.88 10.64 -27.66
CA LEU A 300 13.36 10.70 -27.69
C LEU A 300 13.98 10.75 -26.27
N GLY A 301 14.56 9.62 -25.86
CA GLY A 301 15.84 9.43 -25.16
C GLY A 301 16.31 10.38 -24.04
N GLY A 302 16.44 9.80 -22.84
CA GLY A 302 17.22 10.37 -21.73
C GLY A 302 17.35 9.43 -20.53
N LEU A 303 17.65 8.14 -20.74
CA LEU A 303 18.08 7.24 -19.67
C LEU A 303 19.61 7.17 -19.67
N SER A 304 20.24 7.53 -18.55
CA SER A 304 21.33 6.75 -17.91
C SER A 304 21.78 7.34 -16.57
N ASN A 305 21.58 6.51 -15.53
CA ASN A 305 22.45 6.13 -14.41
C ASN A 305 23.05 7.15 -13.43
N LEU A 306 23.00 6.77 -12.14
CA LEU A 306 23.88 7.05 -10.97
C LEU A 306 23.01 7.31 -9.70
N GLY A 307 23.09 6.57 -8.59
CA GLY A 307 23.83 5.36 -8.24
C GLY A 307 23.33 4.84 -6.88
N VAL A 308 22.94 3.57 -6.82
CA VAL A 308 22.47 2.90 -5.58
C VAL A 308 23.69 2.23 -4.96
N GLY A 309 23.94 2.46 -3.67
CA GLY A 309 24.86 1.63 -2.91
C GLY A 309 24.37 0.18 -2.96
N THR A 310 25.17 -0.70 -3.55
CA THR A 310 24.88 -2.11 -3.79
C THR A 310 24.62 -2.86 -2.48
N ILE A 311 23.35 -3.14 -2.17
CA ILE A 311 22.97 -4.37 -1.49
C ILE A 311 23.27 -5.47 -2.51
N ALA A 312 24.12 -6.45 -2.18
CA ALA A 312 24.56 -7.40 -3.19
C ALA A 312 23.33 -8.16 -3.76
N ALA A 313 23.05 -8.06 -5.06
CA ALA A 313 21.86 -8.68 -5.61
C ALA A 313 22.00 -10.21 -5.60
N VAL A 314 20.99 -10.94 -5.14
CA VAL A 314 20.86 -12.37 -5.44
C VAL A 314 20.14 -12.50 -6.78
N ASN A 315 20.67 -13.32 -7.67
CA ASN A 315 20.08 -13.67 -8.95
C ASN A 315 19.46 -15.07 -8.84
N LEU A 316 18.23 -15.20 -9.33
CA LEU A 316 17.56 -16.49 -9.47
C LEU A 316 17.49 -16.87 -10.94
N GLN A 317 17.71 -18.15 -11.25
CA GLN A 317 17.62 -18.68 -12.59
C GLN A 317 16.83 -19.98 -12.60
N PHE A 318 15.73 -20.00 -13.34
CA PHE A 318 14.99 -21.24 -13.60
C PHE A 318 15.75 -22.17 -14.52
N GLY A 319 15.78 -23.44 -14.16
CA GLY A 319 15.97 -24.54 -15.09
C GLY A 319 14.75 -24.68 -16.01
N PRO A 320 14.87 -25.47 -17.09
CA PRO A 320 13.75 -25.71 -17.99
C PRO A 320 12.59 -26.39 -17.25
N ILE A 321 11.38 -25.87 -17.45
CA ILE A 321 10.14 -26.51 -17.01
C ILE A 321 9.47 -27.09 -18.26
N LYS A 322 9.14 -28.37 -18.21
CA LYS A 322 8.44 -29.03 -19.31
C LYS A 322 6.93 -28.86 -19.17
N ASP A 323 6.22 -29.00 -20.28
CA ASP A 323 4.78 -29.18 -20.25
C ASP A 323 4.41 -30.40 -19.39
N GLY A 324 3.27 -30.32 -18.70
CA GLY A 324 2.77 -31.37 -17.82
C GLY A 324 1.31 -31.72 -18.08
N PHE A 325 0.74 -32.52 -17.19
CA PHE A 325 -0.67 -32.96 -17.24
C PHE A 325 -1.38 -32.68 -15.91
N THR A 326 -2.71 -32.55 -15.93
CA THR A 326 -3.50 -32.32 -14.71
C THR A 326 -3.50 -33.50 -13.74
N THR A 327 -3.13 -34.69 -14.23
CA THR A 327 -3.19 -35.94 -13.49
C THR A 327 -1.86 -36.34 -12.85
N THR A 328 -0.74 -35.82 -13.35
CA THR A 328 0.61 -36.18 -12.91
C THR A 328 1.35 -34.98 -12.32
N ASP A 329 2.40 -35.27 -11.55
CA ASP A 329 3.35 -34.25 -11.13
C ASP A 329 4.14 -33.74 -12.34
N LEU A 330 4.62 -32.51 -12.24
CA LEU A 330 5.58 -31.94 -13.17
C LEU A 330 6.91 -32.69 -13.04
N ASP A 331 7.61 -32.82 -14.16
CA ASP A 331 9.02 -33.23 -14.15
C ASP A 331 9.80 -32.32 -13.18
N PRO A 332 10.68 -32.89 -12.33
CA PRO A 332 11.47 -32.10 -11.40
C PRO A 332 12.24 -30.99 -12.12
N PHE A 333 12.22 -29.79 -11.55
CA PHE A 333 12.91 -28.62 -12.08
C PHE A 333 13.64 -27.88 -10.96
N THR A 334 14.53 -26.98 -11.35
CA THR A 334 15.44 -26.33 -10.41
C THR A 334 15.35 -24.81 -10.50
N VAL A 335 15.62 -24.13 -9.41
CA VAL A 335 15.94 -22.70 -9.38
C VAL A 335 17.33 -22.55 -8.79
N THR A 336 18.24 -21.96 -9.55
CA THR A 336 19.61 -21.70 -9.11
C THR A 336 19.71 -20.28 -8.56
N ALA A 337 20.27 -20.17 -7.36
CA ALA A 337 20.57 -18.95 -6.67
C ALA A 337 22.06 -18.62 -6.75
N THR A 338 22.37 -17.42 -7.22
CA THR A 338 23.73 -16.90 -7.25
C THR A 338 23.79 -15.49 -6.69
N THR A 339 24.92 -15.12 -6.12
CA THR A 339 25.22 -13.71 -5.82
C THR A 339 25.38 -12.92 -7.12
N ALA A 340 25.44 -11.59 -7.02
CA ALA A 340 25.75 -10.70 -8.13
C ALA A 340 27.10 -11.04 -8.80
N GLY A 341 28.04 -11.61 -8.04
CA GLY A 341 29.34 -12.08 -8.53
C GLY A 341 29.32 -13.49 -9.15
N GLY A 342 28.15 -14.14 -9.25
CA GLY A 342 28.00 -15.47 -9.83
C GLY A 342 28.31 -16.63 -8.88
N SER A 343 28.77 -16.37 -7.66
CA SER A 343 28.98 -17.41 -6.64
C SER A 343 27.66 -18.03 -6.21
N LYS A 344 27.66 -19.33 -5.90
CA LYS A 344 26.48 -20.05 -5.45
C LYS A 344 26.01 -19.56 -4.08
N TYR A 345 24.70 -19.52 -3.88
CA TYR A 345 24.09 -19.10 -2.61
C TYR A 345 23.33 -20.27 -1.98
N PRO A 346 23.97 -21.06 -1.09
CA PRO A 346 23.34 -22.20 -0.43
C PRO A 346 22.36 -21.78 0.67
N ASP A 347 21.56 -22.73 1.14
CA ASP A 347 20.63 -22.63 2.27
C ASP A 347 19.52 -21.57 2.13
N MET A 348 19.44 -20.94 0.96
CA MET A 348 18.39 -19.98 0.66
C MET A 348 17.07 -20.69 0.38
N THR A 349 16.01 -20.26 1.06
CA THR A 349 14.66 -20.76 0.80
C THR A 349 14.10 -20.09 -0.45
N VAL A 350 13.80 -20.89 -1.46
CA VAL A 350 13.12 -20.46 -2.69
C VAL A 350 11.66 -20.86 -2.61
N VAL A 351 10.79 -19.90 -2.87
CA VAL A 351 9.33 -20.05 -2.87
C VAL A 351 8.82 -19.83 -4.29
N LEU A 352 7.95 -20.72 -4.77
CA LEU A 352 7.28 -20.57 -6.06
C LEU A 352 5.91 -19.95 -5.89
N THR A 353 5.48 -19.20 -6.91
CA THR A 353 4.11 -18.69 -7.04
C THR A 353 3.73 -18.72 -8.51
N VAL A 354 2.48 -19.05 -8.83
CA VAL A 354 1.99 -18.87 -10.21
C VAL A 354 1.76 -17.38 -10.45
N VAL A 355 2.54 -16.78 -11.35
CA VAL A 355 2.46 -15.36 -11.71
C VAL A 355 1.81 -15.13 -13.08
N GLY A 356 1.69 -16.19 -13.88
CA GLY A 356 1.05 -16.15 -15.19
C GLY A 356 0.05 -17.29 -15.35
N ASN A 357 -1.16 -17.11 -14.82
CA ASN A 357 -2.40 -17.81 -15.14
C ASN A 357 -3.49 -17.19 -14.24
N SER A 358 -4.59 -16.70 -14.80
CA SER A 358 -5.64 -16.00 -14.03
C SER A 358 -6.83 -16.90 -13.66
N GLY A 359 -6.76 -18.20 -13.95
CA GLY A 359 -7.82 -19.16 -13.66
C GLY A 359 -7.79 -19.63 -12.20
N SER A 360 -8.87 -20.29 -11.77
CA SER A 360 -8.88 -21.04 -10.51
C SER A 360 -8.20 -22.39 -10.71
N PHE A 361 -7.04 -22.60 -10.12
CA PHE A 361 -6.25 -23.84 -10.12
C PHE A 361 -5.74 -24.10 -8.70
N ASN A 362 -5.37 -25.34 -8.41
CA ASN A 362 -4.62 -25.69 -7.21
C ASN A 362 -3.21 -26.14 -7.59
N VAL A 363 -2.26 -25.85 -6.71
CA VAL A 363 -0.88 -26.30 -6.79
C VAL A 363 -0.66 -27.23 -5.59
N TYR A 364 -0.02 -28.36 -5.84
CA TYR A 364 0.31 -29.35 -4.82
C TYR A 364 1.82 -29.54 -4.80
N GLN A 365 2.35 -29.94 -3.66
CA GLN A 365 3.72 -30.43 -3.52
C GLN A 365 3.71 -31.68 -2.64
N GLY A 366 4.23 -32.80 -3.14
CA GLY A 366 4.22 -34.07 -2.40
C GLY A 366 2.80 -34.59 -2.11
N GLY A 367 1.85 -34.32 -3.01
CA GLY A 367 0.43 -34.70 -2.86
C GLY A 367 -0.39 -33.84 -1.89
N VAL A 368 0.21 -32.84 -1.24
CA VAL A 368 -0.48 -31.91 -0.33
C VAL A 368 -0.74 -30.59 -1.06
N LEU A 369 -1.92 -30.01 -0.86
CA LEU A 369 -2.26 -28.69 -1.39
C LEU A 369 -1.25 -27.65 -0.85
N ASN A 370 -0.43 -27.10 -1.74
CA ASN A 370 0.56 -26.10 -1.43
C ASN A 370 0.61 -25.06 -2.57
N MET A 371 -0.04 -23.92 -2.35
CA MET A 371 -0.08 -22.81 -3.30
C MET A 371 1.29 -22.15 -3.53
N HIS A 372 2.24 -22.40 -2.62
CA HIS A 372 3.59 -21.85 -2.65
C HIS A 372 4.63 -22.94 -2.40
N PRO A 373 4.89 -23.83 -3.38
CA PRO A 373 5.92 -24.85 -3.25
C PRO A 373 7.25 -24.23 -2.81
N THR A 374 7.93 -24.86 -1.87
CA THR A 374 9.19 -24.38 -1.31
C THR A 374 10.29 -25.41 -1.50
N ALA A 375 11.50 -24.93 -1.75
CA ALA A 375 12.71 -25.75 -1.75
C ALA A 375 13.88 -24.94 -1.19
N ILE A 376 14.75 -25.60 -0.42
CA ILE A 376 15.96 -25.00 0.11
C ILE A 376 17.10 -25.26 -0.89
N ALA A 377 17.82 -24.20 -1.25
CA ALA A 377 18.98 -24.30 -2.11
C ALA A 377 20.07 -25.14 -1.45
N ASN A 378 20.55 -26.18 -2.13
CA ASN A 378 21.64 -27.01 -1.62
C ASN A 378 22.98 -26.25 -1.62
N LYS A 379 24.07 -26.94 -1.25
CA LYS A 379 25.45 -26.38 -1.26
C LYS A 379 25.88 -25.72 -2.58
N ASP A 380 25.25 -26.09 -3.70
CA ASP A 380 25.54 -25.56 -5.03
C ASP A 380 24.58 -24.42 -5.44
N GLY A 381 23.80 -23.91 -4.48
CA GLY A 381 22.81 -22.87 -4.68
C GLY A 381 21.59 -23.34 -5.48
N VAL A 382 21.32 -24.64 -5.54
CA VAL A 382 20.25 -25.19 -6.38
C VAL A 382 19.09 -25.65 -5.49
N ALA A 383 17.94 -24.98 -5.63
CA ALA A 383 16.69 -25.38 -5.05
C ALA A 383 15.94 -26.28 -6.04
N THR A 384 15.72 -27.55 -5.69
CA THR A 384 15.04 -28.53 -6.54
C THR A 384 13.59 -28.68 -6.11
N PHE A 385 12.68 -28.52 -7.07
CA PHE A 385 11.25 -28.72 -6.87
C PHE A 385 10.85 -30.05 -7.51
N SER A 386 10.49 -31.01 -6.66
CA SER A 386 9.90 -32.29 -7.04
C SER A 386 8.44 -32.35 -6.60
N ASP A 387 7.69 -33.27 -7.21
CA ASP A 387 6.32 -33.63 -6.81
C ASP A 387 5.36 -32.42 -6.85
N VAL A 388 5.65 -31.45 -7.71
CA VAL A 388 4.81 -30.26 -7.92
C VAL A 388 3.74 -30.59 -8.94
N LYS A 389 2.48 -30.38 -8.60
CA LYS A 389 1.35 -30.64 -9.50
C LYS A 389 0.45 -29.43 -9.61
N ILE A 390 -0.08 -29.19 -10.80
CA ILE A 390 -1.13 -28.19 -11.05
C ILE A 390 -2.34 -28.91 -11.61
N ASP A 391 -3.49 -28.83 -10.94
CA ASP A 391 -4.66 -29.67 -11.26
C ASP A 391 -5.54 -29.14 -12.38
N LYS A 392 -5.08 -28.13 -13.11
CA LYS A 392 -5.87 -27.50 -14.17
C LYS A 392 -5.06 -27.22 -15.43
N ALA A 393 -5.65 -27.56 -16.56
CA ALA A 393 -5.07 -27.27 -17.86
C ALA A 393 -4.98 -25.77 -18.13
N GLY A 394 -3.91 -25.32 -18.79
CA GLY A 394 -3.67 -23.92 -19.11
C GLY A 394 -2.19 -23.61 -19.36
N GLY A 395 -1.90 -22.38 -19.77
CA GLY A 395 -0.53 -21.85 -19.80
C GLY A 395 -0.16 -21.28 -18.44
N TYR A 396 1.03 -21.60 -17.96
CA TYR A 396 1.51 -21.22 -16.63
C TYR A 396 2.89 -20.57 -16.71
N THR A 397 3.09 -19.52 -15.92
CA THR A 397 4.40 -18.96 -15.59
C THR A 397 4.58 -18.99 -14.08
N LEU A 398 5.70 -19.52 -13.60
CA LEU A 398 6.06 -19.52 -12.19
C LEU A 398 7.00 -18.36 -11.88
N GLY A 399 6.72 -17.61 -10.82
CA GLY A 399 7.65 -16.70 -10.18
C GLY A 399 8.36 -17.43 -9.05
N ALA A 400 9.69 -17.40 -9.04
CA ALA A 400 10.49 -17.79 -7.90
C ALA A 400 10.86 -16.53 -7.13
N SER A 401 10.58 -16.52 -5.83
CA SER A 401 11.07 -15.52 -4.89
C SER A 401 11.99 -16.19 -3.89
N ALA A 402 13.06 -15.50 -3.51
CA ALA A 402 13.92 -15.92 -2.42
C ALA A 402 14.24 -14.74 -1.53
N SER A 403 14.28 -14.99 -0.22
CA SER A 403 14.64 -13.97 0.77
C SER A 403 15.45 -14.58 1.91
N ASP A 404 16.48 -13.85 2.32
CA ASP A 404 17.24 -14.04 3.55
C ASP A 404 17.38 -12.67 4.26
N ALA A 405 18.00 -12.62 5.43
CA ALA A 405 18.19 -11.41 6.24
C ALA A 405 18.78 -10.23 5.43
N ASP A 406 19.64 -10.54 4.45
CA ASP A 406 20.39 -9.54 3.70
C ASP A 406 19.96 -9.38 2.23
N TYR A 407 19.07 -10.26 1.71
CA TYR A 407 18.82 -10.37 0.27
C TYR A 407 17.36 -10.69 -0.09
N SER A 408 16.91 -10.15 -1.23
CA SER A 408 15.66 -10.56 -1.88
C SER A 408 15.83 -10.64 -3.39
N ALA A 409 15.30 -11.68 -4.01
CA ALA A 409 15.35 -11.89 -5.45
C ALA A 409 14.01 -12.40 -5.98
N LEU A 410 13.65 -11.98 -7.21
CA LEU A 410 12.48 -12.45 -7.94
C LEU A 410 12.86 -12.76 -9.38
N GLN A 411 12.44 -13.92 -9.88
CA GLN A 411 12.60 -14.30 -11.28
C GLN A 411 11.36 -15.04 -11.77
N ASN A 412 10.98 -14.81 -13.03
CA ASN A 412 9.91 -15.58 -13.68
C ASN A 412 10.49 -16.67 -14.58
N SER A 413 9.81 -17.82 -14.62
CA SER A 413 10.06 -18.88 -15.57
C SER A 413 9.63 -18.47 -16.98
N LYS A 414 9.99 -19.30 -17.96
CA LYS A 414 9.26 -19.28 -19.24
C LYS A 414 7.87 -19.88 -19.04
N MET A 415 6.94 -19.53 -19.94
CA MET A 415 5.63 -20.15 -19.98
C MET A 415 5.76 -21.63 -20.35
N PHE A 416 4.98 -22.49 -19.70
CA PHE A 416 4.78 -23.91 -20.01
C PHE A 416 3.29 -24.25 -19.93
N HIS A 417 2.87 -25.39 -20.45
CA HIS A 417 1.46 -25.78 -20.48
C HIS A 417 1.18 -26.99 -19.62
N ILE A 418 0.06 -26.94 -18.90
CA ILE A 418 -0.59 -28.12 -18.32
C ILE A 418 -1.69 -28.55 -19.28
N LYS A 419 -1.67 -29.82 -19.67
CA LYS A 419 -2.66 -30.47 -20.55
C LYS A 419 -3.59 -31.32 -19.69
N GLN A 420 -4.77 -31.64 -20.22
CA GLN A 420 -5.70 -32.51 -19.51
C GLN A 420 -5.12 -33.92 -19.36
#